data_AF-A0A8H1QLT0-F1
#
_entry.id   AF-A0A8H1QLT0-F1
#
_cell.length_a   1.000
_cell.length_b   1.000
_cell.length_c   1.000
_cell.angle_alpha   90.00
_cell.angle_beta   90.00
_cell.angle_gamma   90.00
#
_symmetry.space_group_name_H-M   'P 1'
#
loop_
_entity.id
_entity.type
_entity.pdbx_description
1 polymer ?
#
loop_
_entity_poly.entity_id
_entity_poly.type
_entity_poly.pdbx_seq_one_letter_code
_entity_poly.pdbx_strand_id
1 'polypeptide(L)'
;MVADLARAGAVVRMPATVQDSIINGNQSRSSTTRTWWLPLTSSQRHGTTRYETLSQAVRYPCPEPKEEVASRSVKLWAAQIAGVSRHYLKQQRAEINQIANGDELLRVVQKRVERVRAMPAERQAAWYRHELKRACAAPPDAEGAS
;
A
#
# COMPACT_ATOMS: atom_id res chain seq x y z
N MET A 1 -11.55 4.67 8.29
CA MET A 1 -10.39 4.28 7.47
C MET A 1 -10.40 2.81 7.07
N VAL A 2 -10.13 1.84 7.97
CA VAL A 2 -10.19 0.40 7.62
C VAL A 2 -11.60 0.00 7.19
N ALA A 3 -12.62 0.48 7.89
CA ALA A 3 -14.01 0.32 7.47
C ALA A 3 -14.30 0.95 6.09
N ASP A 4 -13.60 2.02 5.70
CA ASP A 4 -13.77 2.64 4.38
C ASP A 4 -13.18 1.77 3.28
N LEU A 5 -12.03 1.15 3.54
CA LEU A 5 -11.44 0.15 2.65
C LEU A 5 -12.35 -1.06 2.48
N ALA A 6 -12.89 -1.60 3.58
CA ALA A 6 -13.82 -2.72 3.54
C ALA A 6 -15.09 -2.37 2.76
N ARG A 7 -15.69 -1.19 3.00
CA ARG A 7 -16.84 -0.68 2.24
C ARG A 7 -16.53 -0.47 0.75
N ALA A 8 -15.30 -0.09 0.42
CA ALA A 8 -14.83 0.02 -0.95
C ALA A 8 -14.51 -1.34 -1.61
N GLY A 9 -14.77 -2.46 -0.91
CA GLY A 9 -14.57 -3.82 -1.42
C GLY A 9 -13.12 -4.31 -1.37
N ALA A 10 -12.27 -3.63 -0.59
CA ALA A 10 -10.92 -4.12 -0.29
C ALA A 10 -10.97 -5.28 0.70
N VAL A 11 -10.16 -6.31 0.46
CA VAL A 11 -9.99 -7.41 1.43
C VAL A 11 -9.06 -6.91 2.54
N VAL A 12 -9.61 -6.64 3.72
CA VAL A 12 -8.85 -6.20 4.90
C VAL A 12 -9.04 -7.22 6.02
N ARG A 13 -7.93 -7.70 6.59
CA ARG A 13 -7.94 -8.57 7.76
C ARG A 13 -7.43 -7.79 8.96
N MET A 14 -8.34 -7.43 9.87
CA MET A 14 -7.98 -6.73 11.10
C MET A 14 -7.21 -7.68 12.04
N PRO A 15 -6.19 -7.17 12.76
CA PRO A 15 -5.52 -7.96 13.77
C PRO A 15 -6.44 -8.09 14.99
N ALA A 16 -6.18 -9.09 15.83
CA ALA A 16 -6.79 -9.15 17.15
C ALA A 16 -6.20 -8.10 18.09
N THR A 17 -4.98 -7.64 17.83
CA THR A 17 -4.26 -6.72 18.71
C THR A 17 -3.37 -5.77 17.92
N VAL A 18 -3.35 -4.50 18.31
CA VAL A 18 -2.39 -3.49 17.84
C VAL A 18 -1.53 -3.10 19.03
N GLN A 19 -0.21 -3.15 18.86
CA GLN A 19 0.76 -2.79 19.89
C GLN A 19 1.73 -1.74 19.36
N ASP A 20 2.13 -0.82 20.25
CA ASP A 20 3.15 0.16 19.92
C ASP A 20 4.52 -0.52 19.81
N SER A 21 5.25 -0.27 18.73
CA SER A 21 6.59 -0.81 18.52
C SER A 21 7.61 -0.22 19.49
N ILE A 22 7.31 0.90 20.16
CA ILE A 22 8.20 1.52 21.15
C ILE A 22 8.61 0.56 22.28
N ILE A 23 7.73 -0.36 22.66
CA ILE A 23 7.99 -1.31 23.76
C ILE A 23 9.06 -2.34 23.40
N ASN A 24 9.41 -2.46 22.11
CA ASN A 24 10.41 -3.40 21.64
C ASN A 24 11.83 -2.79 21.57
N GLY A 25 12.01 -1.52 21.97
CA GLY A 25 13.30 -0.84 21.90
C GLY A 25 13.90 -0.88 20.50
N ASN A 26 15.14 -1.39 20.38
CA ASN A 26 15.85 -1.51 19.10
C ASN A 26 15.51 -2.78 18.31
N GLN A 27 14.73 -3.71 18.87
CA GLN A 27 14.37 -4.96 18.19
C GLN A 27 13.01 -4.82 17.52
N SER A 28 12.99 -4.37 16.27
CA SER A 28 11.74 -4.29 15.49
C SER A 28 11.09 -5.67 15.38
N ARG A 29 9.79 -5.76 15.73
CA ARG A 29 8.99 -6.98 15.56
C ARG A 29 8.12 -6.82 14.32
N SER A 30 8.19 -7.81 13.43
CA SER A 30 7.34 -7.84 12.24
C SER A 30 5.87 -8.04 12.62
N SER A 31 4.99 -7.28 11.97
CA SER A 31 3.54 -7.48 12.09
C SER A 31 3.10 -8.84 11.54
N THR A 32 2.12 -9.45 12.20
CA THR A 32 1.53 -10.75 11.83
C THR A 32 0.06 -10.60 11.44
N THR A 33 -0.63 -11.71 11.14
CA THR A 33 -2.10 -11.72 10.96
C THR A 33 -2.86 -11.40 12.25
N ARG A 34 -2.30 -11.71 13.43
CA ARG A 34 -2.97 -11.54 14.72
C ARG A 34 -2.56 -10.28 15.46
N THR A 35 -1.32 -9.84 15.27
CA THR A 35 -0.75 -8.68 15.99
C THR A 35 -0.11 -7.72 15.00
N TRP A 36 -0.53 -6.47 15.02
CA TRP A 36 0.17 -5.38 14.31
C TRP A 36 1.08 -4.63 15.28
N TRP A 37 2.34 -4.53 14.91
CA TRP A 37 3.35 -3.71 15.56
C TRP A 37 3.48 -2.41 14.78
N LEU A 38 2.98 -1.33 15.35
CA LEU A 38 2.95 -0.02 14.71
C LEU A 38 3.74 0.98 15.55
N PRO A 39 4.44 1.96 14.94
CA PRO A 39 5.12 3.01 15.68
C PRO A 39 4.11 4.06 16.17
N LEU A 40 3.21 3.68 17.09
CA LEU A 40 2.03 4.49 17.47
C LEU A 40 2.45 5.83 18.08
N THR A 41 3.42 5.83 19.00
CA THR A 41 3.88 7.05 19.66
C THR A 41 4.52 8.04 18.68
N SER A 42 5.42 7.60 17.79
CA SER A 42 6.05 8.51 16.82
C SER A 42 5.07 8.91 15.72
N SER A 43 4.26 7.98 15.22
CA SER A 43 3.26 8.29 14.19
C SER A 43 2.19 9.25 14.69
N GLN A 44 1.79 9.18 15.97
CA GLN A 44 0.85 10.14 16.54
C GLN A 44 1.47 11.53 16.62
N ARG A 45 2.75 11.64 17.02
CA ARG A 45 3.49 12.92 17.03
C ARG A 45 3.62 13.53 15.64
N HIS A 46 3.73 12.73 14.60
CA HIS A 46 3.86 13.20 13.22
C HIS A 46 2.54 13.22 12.43
N GLY A 47 1.42 12.86 13.05
CA GLY A 47 0.12 12.79 12.39
C GLY A 47 0.02 11.71 11.30
N THR A 48 0.78 10.62 11.40
CA THR A 48 0.90 9.55 10.39
C THR A 48 0.25 8.23 10.82
N THR A 49 -0.36 8.13 12.00
CA THR A 49 -0.92 6.87 12.53
C THR A 49 -1.90 6.19 11.57
N ARG A 50 -2.71 6.98 10.85
CA ARG A 50 -3.62 6.47 9.81
C ARG A 50 -2.87 5.83 8.64
N TYR A 51 -1.77 6.45 8.22
CA TYR A 51 -0.91 5.89 7.18
C TYR A 51 -0.23 4.59 7.62
N GLU A 52 0.30 4.54 8.84
CA GLU A 52 0.90 3.31 9.39
C GLU A 52 -0.09 2.14 9.42
N THR A 53 -1.32 2.43 9.83
CA THR A 53 -2.40 1.44 9.84
C THR A 53 -2.78 1.00 8.42
N LEU A 54 -2.86 1.92 7.46
CA LEU A 54 -3.10 1.60 6.05
C LEU A 54 -2.02 0.65 5.51
N SER A 55 -0.76 0.95 5.79
CA SER A 55 0.39 0.16 5.33
C SER A 55 0.35 -1.28 5.83
N GLN A 56 -0.22 -1.54 7.01
CA GLN A 56 -0.45 -2.90 7.50
C GLN A 56 -1.73 -3.53 6.95
N ALA A 57 -2.77 -2.72 6.71
CA ALA A 57 -4.06 -3.20 6.20
C ALA A 57 -3.97 -3.72 4.74
N VAL A 58 -3.15 -3.07 3.91
CA VAL A 58 -2.92 -3.49 2.51
C VAL A 58 -1.89 -4.63 2.50
N ARG A 59 -2.38 -5.87 2.42
CA ARG A 59 -1.53 -7.07 2.39
C ARG A 59 -1.50 -7.71 1.01
N TYR A 60 -0.29 -7.90 0.49
CA TYR A 60 -0.07 -8.70 -0.70
C TYR A 60 -0.16 -10.20 -0.36
N PRO A 61 -0.59 -11.05 -1.32
CA PRO A 61 -0.60 -12.49 -1.15
C PRO A 61 0.81 -13.13 -1.20
N CYS A 62 1.85 -12.34 -1.47
CA CYS A 62 3.26 -12.75 -1.45
C CYS A 62 4.03 -12.04 -0.32
N PRO A 63 5.19 -12.58 0.10
CA PRO A 63 6.06 -11.93 1.09
C PRO A 63 6.54 -10.55 0.64
N GLU A 64 6.84 -10.41 -0.65
CA GLU A 64 7.33 -9.17 -1.25
C GLU A 64 6.74 -8.98 -2.66
N PRO A 65 6.10 -7.83 -2.94
CA PRO A 65 5.61 -7.52 -4.28
C PRO A 65 6.78 -7.23 -5.23
N LYS A 66 6.71 -7.73 -6.46
CA LYS A 66 7.75 -7.58 -7.49
C LYS A 66 7.37 -6.62 -8.62
N GLU A 67 6.08 -6.48 -8.91
CA GLU A 67 5.59 -5.59 -9.96
C GLU A 67 5.28 -4.20 -9.38
N GLU A 68 6.23 -3.27 -9.52
CA GLU A 68 6.22 -1.93 -8.94
C GLU A 68 4.97 -1.11 -9.28
N VAL A 69 4.48 -1.18 -10.53
CA VAL A 69 3.31 -0.39 -10.94
C VAL A 69 2.05 -0.92 -10.25
N ALA A 70 1.81 -2.23 -10.24
CA ALA A 70 0.69 -2.84 -9.53
C ALA A 70 0.74 -2.51 -8.04
N SER A 71 1.89 -2.74 -7.40
CA SER A 71 2.02 -2.61 -5.95
C SER A 71 1.76 -1.16 -5.51
N ARG A 72 2.41 -0.19 -6.15
CA ARG A 72 2.22 1.23 -5.85
C ARG A 72 0.80 1.70 -6.20
N SER A 73 0.20 1.19 -7.28
CA SER A 73 -1.17 1.55 -7.65
C SER A 73 -2.21 1.06 -6.63
N VAL A 74 -2.06 -0.16 -6.12
CA VAL A 74 -2.92 -0.72 -5.07
C VAL A 74 -2.82 0.13 -3.80
N LYS A 75 -1.59 0.44 -3.35
CA LYS A 75 -1.37 1.28 -2.17
C LYS A 75 -1.90 2.70 -2.37
N LEU A 76 -1.70 3.32 -3.52
CA LEU A 76 -2.22 4.65 -3.82
C LEU A 76 -3.76 4.68 -3.81
N TRP A 77 -4.41 3.72 -4.48
CA TRP A 77 -5.87 3.62 -4.47
C TRP A 77 -6.40 3.48 -3.03
N ALA A 78 -5.80 2.60 -2.24
CA ALA A 78 -6.18 2.39 -0.84
C ALA A 78 -5.94 3.67 -0.01
N ALA A 79 -4.83 4.38 -0.26
CA ALA A 79 -4.53 5.64 0.41
C ALA A 79 -5.52 6.76 0.07
N GLN A 80 -6.05 6.80 -1.16
CA GLN A 80 -7.10 7.74 -1.54
C GLN A 80 -8.43 7.42 -0.86
N ILE A 81 -8.84 6.14 -0.80
CA ILE A 81 -10.04 5.71 -0.03
C ILE A 81 -9.90 6.07 1.44
N ALA A 82 -8.71 5.87 2.02
CA ALA A 82 -8.41 6.13 3.41
C ALA A 82 -8.18 7.62 3.76
N GLY A 83 -8.13 8.52 2.76
CA GLY A 83 -7.85 9.94 2.96
C GLY A 83 -6.42 10.27 3.39
N VAL A 84 -5.45 9.39 3.10
CA VAL A 84 -4.03 9.54 3.47
C VAL A 84 -3.08 9.60 2.26
N SER A 85 -3.62 9.78 1.05
CA SER A 85 -2.86 9.81 -0.21
C SER A 85 -1.74 10.84 -0.24
N ARG A 86 -1.92 12.02 0.38
CA ARG A 86 -0.85 13.04 0.47
C ARG A 86 0.39 12.52 1.19
N HIS A 87 0.20 11.81 2.30
CA HIS A 87 1.33 11.23 3.05
C HIS A 87 2.00 10.12 2.25
N TYR A 88 1.19 9.23 1.66
CA TYR A 88 1.71 8.18 0.78
C TYR A 88 2.55 8.77 -0.35
N LEU A 89 2.04 9.72 -1.14
CA LEU A 89 2.77 10.32 -2.26
C LEU A 89 4.05 11.04 -1.81
N LYS A 90 4.05 11.68 -0.63
CA LYS A 90 5.27 12.26 -0.05
C LYS A 90 6.34 11.20 0.22
N GLN A 91 5.96 10.08 0.85
CA GLN A 91 6.87 8.95 1.10
C GLN A 91 7.38 8.34 -0.21
N GLN A 92 6.50 8.09 -1.18
CA GLN A 92 6.90 7.53 -2.48
C GLN A 92 7.89 8.44 -3.21
N ARG A 93 7.71 9.76 -3.18
CA ARG A 93 8.69 10.70 -3.76
C ARG A 93 10.06 10.60 -3.10
N ALA A 94 10.11 10.44 -1.77
CA ALA A 94 11.37 10.26 -1.07
C ALA A 94 12.07 8.95 -1.46
N GLU A 95 11.30 7.87 -1.68
CA GLU A 95 11.81 6.55 -2.10
C GLU A 95 12.30 6.55 -3.57
N ILE A 96 11.49 7.07 -4.50
CA ILE A 96 11.76 6.99 -5.95
C ILE A 96 12.86 7.94 -6.43
N ASN A 97 13.23 8.96 -5.65
CA ASN A 97 14.38 9.83 -5.94
C ASN A 97 15.70 9.05 -6.04
N GLN A 98 15.72 7.80 -5.58
CA GLN A 98 16.87 6.89 -5.64
C GLN A 98 16.83 5.95 -6.86
N ILE A 99 15.81 6.06 -7.71
CA ILE A 99 15.56 5.14 -8.84
C ILE A 99 15.58 5.94 -10.15
N ALA A 100 16.27 5.41 -11.17
CA ALA A 100 16.19 5.95 -12.53
C ALA A 100 14.73 5.97 -13.02
N ASN A 101 14.25 7.10 -13.52
CA ASN A 101 12.87 7.31 -13.99
C ASN A 101 11.77 7.19 -12.90
N GLY A 102 12.11 7.43 -11.62
CA GLY A 102 11.14 7.39 -10.52
C GLY A 102 9.89 8.27 -10.73
N ASP A 103 10.07 9.48 -11.26
CA ASP A 103 8.95 10.39 -11.55
C ASP A 103 8.00 9.86 -12.63
N GLU A 104 8.55 9.18 -13.66
CA GLU A 104 7.76 8.52 -14.70
C GLU A 104 6.89 7.42 -14.10
N LEU A 105 7.51 6.56 -13.28
CA LEU A 105 6.82 5.49 -12.57
C LEU A 105 5.67 6.04 -11.73
N LEU A 106 5.91 7.09 -10.95
CA LEU A 106 4.86 7.67 -10.09
C LEU A 106 3.74 8.33 -10.91
N ARG A 107 4.03 8.88 -12.08
CA ARG A 107 3.00 9.44 -12.98
C ARG A 107 2.13 8.35 -13.60
N VAL A 108 2.73 7.22 -14.02
CA VAL A 108 2.01 6.04 -14.51
C VAL A 108 1.07 5.50 -13.43
N VAL A 109 1.55 5.37 -12.19
CA VAL A 109 0.78 4.93 -11.03
C VAL A 109 -0.41 5.85 -10.77
N GLN A 110 -0.20 7.17 -10.73
CA GLN A 110 -1.27 8.15 -10.51
C GLN A 110 -2.34 8.07 -11.60
N LYS A 111 -1.94 8.11 -12.89
CA LYS A 111 -2.88 8.03 -14.03
C LYS A 111 -3.66 6.71 -14.04
N ARG A 112 -3.02 5.60 -13.63
CA ARG A 112 -3.71 4.30 -13.49
C ARG A 112 -4.80 4.37 -12.44
N VAL A 113 -4.49 4.92 -11.25
CA VAL A 113 -5.46 5.01 -10.16
C VAL A 113 -6.57 6.02 -10.47
N GLU A 114 -6.29 7.15 -11.10
CA GLU A 114 -7.32 8.11 -11.54
C GLU A 114 -8.38 7.44 -12.42
N ARG A 115 -7.95 6.65 -13.42
CA ARG A 115 -8.87 5.89 -14.28
C ARG A 115 -9.72 4.89 -13.50
N VAL A 116 -9.13 4.22 -12.51
CA VAL A 116 -9.85 3.27 -11.66
C VAL A 116 -10.87 4.00 -10.78
N ARG A 117 -10.50 5.13 -10.19
CA ARG A 117 -11.39 5.91 -9.32
C ARG A 117 -12.63 6.44 -10.05
N ALA A 118 -12.56 6.61 -11.37
CA ALA A 118 -13.70 6.97 -12.22
C ALA A 118 -14.65 5.78 -12.51
N MET A 119 -14.28 4.55 -12.17
CA MET A 119 -15.12 3.37 -12.37
C MET A 119 -16.16 3.20 -11.24
N PRO A 120 -17.25 2.46 -11.46
CA PRO A 120 -18.14 2.02 -10.38
C PRO A 120 -17.40 1.27 -9.26
N ALA A 121 -17.87 1.41 -8.02
CA ALA A 121 -17.20 0.87 -6.83
C ALA A 121 -16.90 -0.63 -6.93
N GLU A 122 -17.81 -1.43 -7.46
CA GLU A 122 -17.61 -2.87 -7.65
C GLU A 122 -16.46 -3.19 -8.60
N ARG A 123 -16.31 -2.41 -9.68
CA ARG A 123 -15.18 -2.55 -10.62
C ARG A 123 -13.87 -2.14 -9.98
N GLN A 124 -13.87 -1.10 -9.12
CA GLN A 124 -12.69 -0.73 -8.34
C GLN A 124 -12.27 -1.86 -7.40
N ALA A 125 -13.23 -2.48 -6.71
CA ALA A 125 -12.97 -3.60 -5.81
C ALA A 125 -12.42 -4.83 -6.55
N ALA A 126 -12.99 -5.16 -7.72
CA ALA A 126 -12.51 -6.24 -8.57
C ALA A 126 -11.08 -5.97 -9.08
N TRP A 127 -10.83 -4.76 -9.56
CA TRP A 127 -9.50 -4.30 -9.96
C TRP A 127 -8.51 -4.43 -8.80
N TYR A 128 -8.84 -3.92 -7.61
CA TYR A 128 -7.97 -3.98 -6.43
C TYR A 128 -7.52 -5.42 -6.12
N ARG A 129 -8.46 -6.38 -6.12
CA ARG A 129 -8.15 -7.81 -5.89
C ARG A 129 -7.26 -8.41 -6.99
N HIS A 130 -7.47 -8.01 -8.24
CA HIS A 130 -6.64 -8.44 -9.36
C HIS A 130 -5.21 -7.89 -9.24
N GLU A 131 -5.06 -6.60 -8.97
CA GLU A 131 -3.75 -5.96 -8.85
C GLU A 131 -2.95 -6.46 -7.66
N LEU A 132 -3.60 -6.79 -6.53
CA LEU A 132 -2.94 -7.44 -5.40
C LEU A 132 -2.23 -8.74 -5.84
N LYS A 133 -2.86 -9.52 -6.73
CA LYS A 133 -2.26 -10.74 -7.27
C LYS A 133 -1.17 -10.39 -8.30
N ARG A 134 -1.42 -9.44 -9.21
CA ARG A 134 -0.41 -9.05 -10.20
C ARG A 134 0.85 -8.48 -9.56
N ALA A 135 0.74 -7.73 -8.48
CA ALA A 135 1.88 -7.21 -7.72
C ALA A 135 2.85 -8.32 -7.29
N CYS A 136 2.37 -9.55 -7.12
CA CYS A 136 3.16 -10.71 -6.76
C CYS A 136 3.67 -11.55 -7.95
N ALA A 137 3.17 -11.29 -9.15
CA ALA A 137 3.69 -11.93 -10.35
C ALA A 137 5.11 -11.42 -10.63
N ALA A 138 5.94 -12.25 -11.24
CA ALA A 138 7.18 -11.75 -11.83
C ALA A 138 6.83 -10.64 -12.83
N PRO A 139 7.63 -9.57 -12.93
CA PRO A 139 7.54 -8.66 -14.08
C PRO A 139 7.62 -9.52 -15.34
N PRO A 140 6.83 -9.23 -16.40
CA PRO A 140 7.02 -9.93 -17.66
C PRO A 140 8.50 -9.82 -18.04
N ASP A 141 9.12 -10.97 -18.32
CA ASP A 141 10.52 -11.01 -18.70
C ASP A 141 10.75 -10.04 -19.86
N ALA A 142 11.89 -9.33 -19.82
CA ALA A 142 12.40 -8.61 -20.98
C ALA A 142 12.91 -9.61 -22.04
N GLU A 143 12.11 -10.63 -22.38
CA GLU A 143 12.38 -11.54 -23.48
C GLU A 143 11.97 -10.87 -24.79
N GLY A 144 12.92 -10.14 -25.35
CA GLY A 144 12.84 -9.55 -26.68
C GLY A 144 14.14 -8.89 -27.15
N ALA A 145 15.27 -9.18 -26.51
CA ALA A 145 16.59 -8.84 -27.04
C ALA A 145 17.28 -10.14 -27.47
N SER A 146 17.01 -10.55 -28.70
CA SER A 146 17.87 -11.43 -29.49
C SER A 146 17.94 -10.85 -30.90
#